data_AF-A0A9D0NU35-F1
#
_entry.id   AF-A0A9D0NU35-F1
#
_cell.length_a   1.000
_cell.length_b   1.000
_cell.length_c   1.000
_cell.angle_alpha   90.00
_cell.angle_beta   90.00
_cell.angle_gamma   90.00
#
_symmetry.space_group_name_H-M   'P 1'
#
loop_
_entity.id
_entity.type
_entity.pdbx_description
1 polymer ?
#
loop_
_entity_poly.entity_id
_entity_poly.type
_entity_poly.pdbx_seq_one_letter_code
_entity_poly.pdbx_strand_id
1 'polypeptide(L)'
;LRGKPVLATLGDGSAILTGLLLGLSLPPLAPWWIPLVGALFAIVVAKQLYGGLGYNPFNPAMVGFVVLIISFPLQMTLWPPPQGIEGEFLSFMDTLRLVFGETLPAGMTLDSVTMATPLDNAKTLSGLNYTWSEILAGPLYGSFAGHGWEWINAAFLLGGLWLWYRRAIHWQIPVSMLGALFIVSLLFYIADADSFGSPLFHLFNGATMLGAFFIATDPVSAATTSRGRLYYGAGIGILVFIIRTWGGFPEGVAFAVLLMNMAAPTIDYLTPSRVFGHKQAEQDEA
;
A
#
# COMPACT_ATOMS: atom_id res chain seq x y z
N LEU A 1 -9.04 -32.41 -5.75
CA LEU A 1 -8.27 -31.96 -4.55
C LEU A 1 -6.83 -32.45 -4.70
N ARG A 2 -5.84 -31.54 -4.77
CA ARG A 2 -4.43 -31.81 -5.18
C ARG A 2 -3.58 -32.63 -4.17
N GLY A 3 -4.18 -33.46 -3.32
CA GLY A 3 -3.46 -34.32 -2.36
C GLY A 3 -2.64 -33.59 -1.29
N LYS A 4 -2.81 -32.26 -1.12
CA LYS A 4 -2.10 -31.47 -0.11
C LYS A 4 -2.75 -31.60 1.28
N PRO A 5 -1.98 -31.61 2.38
CA PRO A 5 -2.51 -31.71 3.74
C PRO A 5 -3.30 -30.44 4.11
N VAL A 6 -4.63 -30.54 4.10
CA VAL A 6 -5.56 -29.42 4.30
C VAL A 6 -5.34 -28.72 5.64
N LEU A 7 -5.15 -29.47 6.73
CA LEU A 7 -4.93 -28.92 8.06
C LEU A 7 -3.65 -28.08 8.17
N ALA A 8 -2.57 -28.50 7.52
CA ALA A 8 -1.32 -27.73 7.53
C ALA A 8 -1.43 -26.42 6.73
N THR A 9 -2.19 -26.44 5.62
CA THR A 9 -2.45 -25.24 4.80
C THR A 9 -3.40 -24.25 5.49
N LEU A 10 -4.27 -24.71 6.39
CA LEU A 10 -5.13 -23.82 7.19
C LEU A 10 -4.40 -23.25 8.42
N GLY A 11 -3.40 -23.96 8.95
CA GLY A 11 -2.67 -23.60 10.17
C GLY A 11 -1.41 -22.75 9.97
N ASP A 12 -1.05 -22.39 8.74
CA ASP A 12 0.18 -21.66 8.41
C ASP A 12 0.19 -20.16 8.80
N GLY A 13 -0.93 -19.64 9.34
CA GLY A 13 -1.08 -18.26 9.79
C GLY A 13 -1.15 -17.20 8.67
N SER A 14 -0.98 -17.61 7.41
CA SER A 14 -0.85 -16.67 6.31
C SER A 14 -2.17 -16.06 5.85
N ALA A 15 -3.29 -16.78 6.04
CA ALA A 15 -4.62 -16.22 5.84
C ALA A 15 -4.91 -15.11 6.85
N ILE A 16 -4.45 -15.26 8.11
CA ILE A 16 -4.57 -14.24 9.15
C ILE A 16 -3.77 -13.00 8.76
N LEU A 17 -2.51 -13.17 8.32
CA LEU A 17 -1.69 -12.04 7.86
C LEU A 17 -2.33 -11.33 6.65
N THR A 18 -2.85 -12.08 5.68
CA THR A 18 -3.54 -11.51 4.51
C THR A 18 -4.79 -10.72 4.94
N GLY A 19 -5.59 -11.27 5.84
CA GLY A 19 -6.77 -10.59 6.39
C GLY A 19 -6.42 -9.33 7.18
N LEU A 20 -5.35 -9.37 7.98
CA LEU A 20 -4.86 -8.22 8.73
C LEU A 20 -4.40 -7.09 7.81
N LEU A 21 -3.57 -7.40 6.80
CA LEU A 21 -3.10 -6.41 5.83
C LEU A 21 -4.24 -5.82 5.01
N LEU A 22 -5.20 -6.66 4.60
CA LEU A 22 -6.40 -6.19 3.91
C LEU A 22 -7.21 -5.27 4.82
N GLY A 23 -7.51 -5.69 6.05
CA GLY A 23 -8.29 -4.90 7.01
C GLY A 23 -7.65 -3.55 7.34
N LEU A 24 -6.32 -3.50 7.51
CA LEU A 24 -5.57 -2.25 7.70
C LEU A 24 -5.63 -1.32 6.47
N SER A 25 -5.92 -1.85 5.29
CA SER A 25 -6.00 -1.07 4.06
C SER A 25 -7.41 -0.57 3.77
N LEU A 26 -8.43 -1.05 4.49
CA LEU A 26 -9.84 -0.71 4.24
C LEU A 26 -10.32 0.45 5.13
N PRO A 27 -11.31 1.24 4.68
CA PRO A 27 -11.92 2.25 5.53
C PRO A 27 -12.66 1.59 6.71
N PRO A 28 -12.57 2.17 7.91
CA PRO A 28 -13.16 1.56 9.11
C PRO A 28 -14.69 1.63 9.14
N LEU A 29 -15.31 2.52 8.37
CA LEU A 29 -16.76 2.66 8.26
C LEU A 29 -17.35 1.88 7.08
N ALA A 30 -16.53 1.11 6.36
CA ALA A 30 -17.02 0.29 5.26
C ALA A 30 -18.01 -0.78 5.78
N PRO A 31 -19.12 -1.05 5.06
CA PRO A 31 -20.06 -2.11 5.42
C PRO A 31 -19.39 -3.47 5.55
N TRP A 32 -19.89 -4.33 6.45
CA TRP A 32 -19.29 -5.64 6.76
C TRP A 32 -19.07 -6.56 5.55
N TRP A 33 -19.87 -6.40 4.49
CA TRP A 33 -19.79 -7.22 3.28
C TRP A 33 -18.60 -6.83 2.40
N ILE A 34 -18.06 -5.60 2.49
CA ILE A 34 -16.87 -5.16 1.76
C ILE A 34 -15.61 -5.97 2.14
N PRO A 35 -15.18 -6.02 3.41
CA PRO A 35 -14.01 -6.81 3.79
C PRO A 35 -14.24 -8.31 3.54
N LEU A 36 -15.49 -8.80 3.61
CA LEU A 36 -15.81 -10.18 3.26
C LEU A 36 -15.54 -10.48 1.78
N VAL A 37 -15.99 -9.62 0.86
CA VAL A 37 -15.73 -9.75 -0.57
C VAL A 37 -14.23 -9.64 -0.86
N GLY A 38 -13.54 -8.66 -0.26
CA GLY A 38 -12.09 -8.51 -0.41
C GLY A 38 -11.32 -9.74 0.07
N ALA A 39 -11.70 -10.31 1.22
CA ALA A 39 -11.08 -11.52 1.76
C ALA A 39 -11.35 -12.74 0.86
N LEU A 40 -12.54 -12.84 0.27
CA LEU A 40 -12.87 -13.89 -0.68
C LEU A 40 -11.96 -13.82 -1.91
N PHE A 41 -11.78 -12.65 -2.51
CA PHE A 41 -10.87 -12.49 -3.66
C PHE A 41 -9.40 -12.70 -3.28
N ALA A 42 -8.96 -12.17 -2.14
CA ALA A 42 -7.60 -12.36 -1.65
C ALA A 42 -7.28 -13.84 -1.41
N ILE A 43 -8.14 -14.57 -0.70
CA ILE A 43 -7.87 -15.96 -0.34
C ILE A 43 -8.21 -16.92 -1.47
N VAL A 44 -9.42 -16.87 -2.00
CA VAL A 44 -9.86 -17.86 -2.99
C VAL A 44 -9.16 -17.61 -4.32
N VAL A 45 -9.25 -16.40 -4.85
CA VAL A 45 -8.79 -16.09 -6.21
C VAL A 45 -7.28 -15.89 -6.27
N ALA A 46 -6.74 -14.97 -5.47
CA ALA A 46 -5.33 -14.60 -5.58
C ALA A 46 -4.37 -15.66 -5.02
N LYS A 47 -4.84 -16.54 -4.14
CA LYS A 47 -3.99 -17.51 -3.44
C LYS A 47 -4.36 -18.97 -3.71
N GLN A 48 -5.60 -19.38 -3.45
CA GLN A 48 -5.95 -20.81 -3.52
C GLN A 48 -6.04 -21.33 -4.97
N LEU A 49 -6.50 -20.52 -5.93
CA LEU A 49 -6.52 -20.93 -7.34
C LEU A 49 -5.13 -21.29 -7.88
N TYR A 50 -4.08 -20.60 -7.41
CA TYR A 50 -2.70 -20.84 -7.81
C TYR A 50 -2.03 -22.00 -7.05
N GLY A 51 -2.72 -22.60 -6.08
CA GLY A 51 -2.24 -23.77 -5.34
C GLY A 51 -1.76 -23.48 -3.91
N GLY A 52 -2.09 -22.31 -3.36
CA GLY A 52 -1.85 -21.94 -1.96
C GLY A 52 -0.55 -21.17 -1.75
N LEU A 53 -0.06 -21.18 -0.51
CA LEU A 53 1.19 -20.51 -0.15
C LEU A 53 2.38 -20.98 -0.98
N GLY A 54 3.23 -20.03 -1.38
CA GLY A 54 4.45 -20.28 -2.16
C GLY A 54 4.23 -20.35 -3.67
N TYR A 55 2.97 -20.30 -4.12
CA TYR A 55 2.61 -20.37 -5.54
C TYR A 55 1.81 -19.15 -6.02
N ASN A 56 1.49 -18.21 -5.13
CA ASN A 56 0.75 -17.01 -5.49
C ASN A 56 1.68 -16.02 -6.24
N PRO A 57 1.40 -15.70 -7.52
CA PRO A 57 2.22 -14.76 -8.27
C PRO A 57 2.08 -13.32 -7.78
N PHE A 58 1.01 -13.03 -7.05
CA PHE A 58 0.68 -11.70 -6.53
C PHE A 58 0.52 -11.73 -5.02
N ASN A 59 0.81 -10.60 -4.38
CA ASN A 59 0.44 -10.35 -2.99
C ASN A 59 -1.10 -10.46 -2.84
N PRO A 60 -1.62 -11.45 -2.09
CA PRO A 60 -3.06 -11.73 -2.08
C PRO A 60 -3.88 -10.61 -1.46
N ALA A 61 -3.37 -9.94 -0.43
CA ALA A 61 -4.06 -8.84 0.23
C ALA A 61 -4.26 -7.66 -0.71
N MET A 62 -3.23 -7.33 -1.50
CA MET A 62 -3.30 -6.24 -2.48
C MET A 62 -4.24 -6.56 -3.64
N VAL A 63 -4.35 -7.82 -4.07
CA VAL A 63 -5.38 -8.21 -5.05
C VAL A 63 -6.78 -7.97 -4.50
N GLY A 64 -7.05 -8.40 -3.26
CA GLY A 64 -8.33 -8.15 -2.60
C GLY A 64 -8.66 -6.66 -2.51
N PHE A 65 -7.68 -5.84 -2.08
CA PHE A 65 -7.83 -4.40 -1.99
C PHE A 65 -8.10 -3.73 -3.36
N VAL A 66 -7.36 -4.11 -4.40
CA VAL A 66 -7.53 -3.54 -5.75
C VAL A 66 -8.88 -3.93 -6.36
N VAL A 67 -9.36 -5.15 -6.13
CA VAL A 67 -10.72 -5.54 -6.55
C VAL A 67 -11.77 -4.63 -5.89
N LEU A 68 -11.62 -4.34 -4.60
CA LEU A 68 -12.55 -3.49 -3.87
C LEU A 68 -12.53 -2.04 -4.33
N ILE A 69 -11.35 -1.44 -4.51
CA ILE A 69 -11.25 -0.02 -4.91
C ILE A 69 -11.79 0.22 -6.33
N ILE A 70 -11.70 -0.78 -7.22
CA ILE A 70 -12.23 -0.68 -8.59
C ILE A 70 -13.74 -0.96 -8.60
N SER A 71 -14.20 -1.97 -7.86
CA SER A 71 -15.60 -2.44 -7.96
C SER A 71 -16.56 -1.68 -7.04
N PHE A 72 -16.07 -1.16 -5.91
CA PHE A 72 -16.88 -0.54 -4.86
C PHE A 72 -16.28 0.81 -4.39
N PRO A 73 -16.06 1.77 -5.31
CA PRO A 73 -15.37 3.02 -4.97
C PRO A 73 -16.09 3.85 -3.90
N LEU A 74 -17.43 3.87 -3.90
CA LEU A 74 -18.22 4.62 -2.91
C LEU A 74 -17.96 4.15 -1.48
N GLN A 75 -17.91 2.83 -1.26
CA GLN A 75 -17.67 2.27 0.06
C GLN A 75 -16.21 2.44 0.49
N MET A 76 -15.30 2.54 -0.48
CA MET A 76 -13.87 2.72 -0.25
C MET A 76 -13.46 4.16 0.11
N THR A 77 -14.41 5.10 0.11
CA THR A 77 -14.20 6.50 0.53
C THR A 77 -14.76 6.81 1.92
N LEU A 78 -15.29 5.82 2.65
CA LEU A 78 -15.92 6.01 3.98
C LEU A 78 -14.87 6.11 5.12
N TRP A 79 -14.04 7.14 5.07
CA TRP A 79 -13.00 7.41 6.07
C TRP A 79 -13.48 8.43 7.11
N PRO A 80 -13.33 8.18 8.41
CA PRO A 80 -13.68 9.15 9.43
C PRO A 80 -12.71 10.33 9.47
N PRO A 81 -13.15 11.52 9.90
CA PRO A 81 -12.27 12.66 10.09
C PRO A 81 -11.19 12.35 11.16
N PRO A 82 -9.94 12.83 10.97
CA PRO A 82 -8.90 12.73 12.00
C PRO A 82 -9.30 13.51 13.25
N GLN A 83 -8.85 13.03 14.40
CA GLN A 83 -9.08 13.73 15.67
C GLN A 83 -8.49 15.15 15.63
N GLY A 84 -9.30 16.14 15.99
CA GLY A 84 -8.91 17.55 15.99
C GLY A 84 -9.35 18.35 14.76
N ILE A 85 -9.96 17.70 13.76
CA ILE A 85 -10.57 18.35 12.59
C ILE A 85 -12.09 18.31 12.75
N GLU A 86 -12.79 19.33 12.23
CA GLU A 86 -14.25 19.39 12.25
C GLU A 86 -14.86 18.13 11.61
N GLY A 87 -15.77 17.50 12.35
CA GLY A 87 -16.47 16.28 11.94
C GLY A 87 -17.02 15.55 13.15
N GLU A 88 -18.10 14.79 12.95
CA GLU A 88 -18.77 14.09 14.04
C GLU A 88 -18.16 12.70 14.25
N PHE A 89 -17.78 12.41 15.49
CA PHE A 89 -17.21 11.12 15.86
C PHE A 89 -18.32 10.15 16.28
N LEU A 90 -18.39 9.02 15.59
CA LEU A 90 -19.28 7.93 15.96
C LEU A 90 -18.77 7.21 17.22
N SER A 91 -19.69 6.91 18.13
CA SER A 91 -19.38 6.02 19.25
C SER A 91 -19.12 4.59 18.73
N PHE A 92 -18.46 3.75 19.53
CA PHE A 92 -18.23 2.35 19.16
C PHE A 92 -19.53 1.61 18.76
N MET A 93 -20.62 1.85 19.49
CA MET A 93 -21.91 1.22 19.21
C MET A 93 -22.54 1.75 17.92
N ASP A 94 -22.40 3.04 17.64
CA ASP A 94 -22.93 3.64 16.42
C ASP A 94 -22.13 3.19 15.19
N THR A 95 -20.81 3.03 15.31
CA THR A 95 -19.98 2.42 14.27
C THR A 95 -20.41 0.99 13.98
N LEU A 96 -20.71 0.18 15.00
CA LEU A 96 -21.23 -1.18 14.78
C LEU A 96 -22.59 -1.17 14.06
N ARG A 97 -23.49 -0.26 14.44
CA ARG A 97 -24.78 -0.10 13.77
C ARG A 97 -24.64 0.35 12.33
N LEU A 98 -23.70 1.24 12.04
CA LEU A 98 -23.39 1.66 10.67
C LEU A 98 -22.80 0.51 9.84
N VAL A 99 -21.81 -0.20 10.37
CA VAL A 99 -21.10 -1.27 9.64
C VAL A 99 -22.00 -2.47 9.36
N PHE A 100 -22.87 -2.87 10.31
CA PHE A 100 -23.72 -4.06 10.17
C PHE A 100 -25.15 -3.76 9.72
N GLY A 101 -25.68 -2.60 10.10
CA GLY A 101 -27.06 -2.22 9.84
C GLY A 101 -27.22 -1.10 8.82
N GLU A 102 -26.14 -0.45 8.40
CA GLU A 102 -26.15 0.70 7.49
C GLU A 102 -27.03 1.86 8.00
N THR A 103 -27.23 1.95 9.33
CA THR A 103 -28.03 2.98 9.99
C THR A 103 -27.16 3.97 10.73
N LEU A 104 -27.39 5.27 10.48
CA LEU A 104 -26.78 6.37 11.23
C LEU A 104 -27.67 6.82 12.41
N PRO A 105 -27.08 7.41 13.47
CA PRO A 105 -27.83 8.11 14.50
C PRO A 105 -28.72 9.22 13.93
N ALA A 106 -29.85 9.49 14.58
CA ALA A 106 -30.79 10.52 14.14
C ALA A 106 -30.12 11.91 14.15
N GLY A 107 -30.19 12.62 13.03
CA GLY A 107 -29.60 13.96 12.85
C GLY A 107 -28.22 13.97 12.23
N MET A 108 -27.57 12.81 12.04
CA MET A 108 -26.28 12.69 11.35
C MET A 108 -26.46 12.33 9.88
N THR A 109 -25.55 12.80 9.03
CA THR A 109 -25.47 12.42 7.61
C THR A 109 -24.16 11.69 7.35
N LEU A 110 -24.07 10.93 6.26
CA LEU A 110 -22.81 10.29 5.87
C LEU A 110 -21.69 11.32 5.69
N ASP A 111 -22.02 12.49 5.16
CA ASP A 111 -21.07 13.58 4.94
C ASP A 111 -20.58 14.23 6.25
N SER A 112 -21.32 14.10 7.37
CA SER A 112 -20.87 14.63 8.67
C SER A 112 -19.88 13.72 9.40
N VAL A 113 -19.88 12.43 9.04
CA VAL A 113 -19.05 11.38 9.69
C VAL A 113 -17.96 10.84 8.77
N THR A 114 -17.94 11.25 7.50
CA THR A 114 -16.92 10.85 6.51
C THR A 114 -16.19 12.06 5.95
N MET A 115 -14.94 11.85 5.55
CA MET A 115 -14.08 12.89 5.04
C MET A 115 -13.07 12.33 4.05
N ALA A 116 -12.69 13.13 3.05
CA ALA A 116 -11.63 12.78 2.12
C ALA A 116 -10.30 12.58 2.85
N THR A 117 -9.53 11.55 2.47
CA THR A 117 -8.19 11.36 3.03
C THR A 117 -7.25 12.49 2.57
N PRO A 118 -6.13 12.76 3.27
CA PRO A 118 -5.19 13.79 2.86
C PRO A 118 -4.65 13.60 1.44
N LEU A 119 -4.52 12.36 0.95
CA LEU A 119 -4.13 12.10 -0.44
C LEU A 119 -5.28 12.40 -1.42
N ASP A 120 -6.51 11.96 -1.11
CA ASP A 120 -7.68 12.22 -1.97
C ASP A 120 -7.97 13.72 -2.08
N ASN A 121 -7.89 14.44 -0.96
CA ASN A 121 -8.06 15.88 -0.92
C ASN A 121 -6.97 16.60 -1.72
N ALA A 122 -5.69 16.27 -1.51
CA ALA A 122 -4.59 16.87 -2.26
C ALA A 122 -4.75 16.64 -3.77
N LYS A 123 -5.16 15.43 -4.18
CA LYS A 123 -5.39 15.10 -5.59
C LYS A 123 -6.53 15.94 -6.18
N THR A 124 -7.64 16.05 -5.45
CA THR A 124 -8.80 16.82 -5.88
C THR A 124 -8.46 18.30 -6.05
N LEU A 125 -7.78 18.90 -5.07
CA LEU A 125 -7.38 20.31 -5.11
C LEU A 125 -6.32 20.58 -6.18
N SER A 126 -5.35 19.69 -6.36
CA SER A 126 -4.37 19.78 -7.44
C SER A 126 -5.05 19.71 -8.82
N GLY A 127 -6.08 18.87 -8.99
CA GLY A 127 -6.91 18.84 -10.19
C GLY A 127 -7.73 20.11 -10.44
N LEU A 128 -7.96 20.91 -9.40
CA LEU A 128 -8.58 22.24 -9.47
C LEU A 128 -7.55 23.37 -9.66
N ASN A 129 -6.27 23.04 -9.86
CA ASN A 129 -5.14 23.97 -10.03
C ASN A 129 -4.82 24.82 -8.79
N TYR A 130 -5.12 24.33 -7.59
CA TYR A 130 -4.56 24.91 -6.38
C TYR A 130 -3.08 24.60 -6.27
N THR A 131 -2.31 25.58 -5.77
CA THR A 131 -0.89 25.38 -5.47
C THR A 131 -0.72 24.48 -4.25
N TRP A 132 0.40 23.76 -4.17
CA TRP A 132 0.70 22.95 -2.98
C TRP A 132 0.79 23.76 -1.69
N SER A 133 1.17 25.04 -1.79
CA SER A 133 1.18 25.94 -0.64
C SER A 133 -0.22 26.20 -0.07
N GLU A 134 -1.23 26.34 -0.93
CA GLU A 134 -2.64 26.51 -0.55
C GLU A 134 -3.24 25.20 -0.04
N ILE A 135 -2.90 24.08 -0.68
CA ILE A 135 -3.34 22.74 -0.26
C ILE A 135 -2.88 22.48 1.17
N LEU A 136 -1.58 22.64 1.45
CA LEU A 136 -1.00 22.35 2.75
C LEU A 136 -1.42 23.35 3.85
N ALA A 137 -1.99 24.51 3.49
CA ALA A 137 -2.60 25.43 4.45
C ALA A 137 -3.96 24.95 4.99
N GLY A 138 -4.56 23.91 4.36
CA GLY A 138 -5.82 23.35 4.79
C GLY A 138 -5.73 22.57 6.12
N PRO A 139 -6.86 22.41 6.84
CA PRO A 139 -6.90 21.78 8.16
C PRO A 139 -6.54 20.28 8.14
N LEU A 140 -6.53 19.64 6.97
CA LEU A 140 -6.20 18.21 6.81
C LEU A 140 -4.71 17.90 6.91
N TYR A 141 -3.86 18.92 6.87
CA TYR A 141 -2.42 18.76 6.79
C TYR A 141 -1.73 19.18 8.10
N GLY A 142 -0.70 18.43 8.45
CA GLY A 142 0.17 18.66 9.60
C GLY A 142 1.43 19.43 9.20
N SER A 143 2.57 19.04 9.76
CA SER A 143 3.84 19.75 9.51
C SER A 143 4.40 19.48 8.11
N PHE A 144 4.25 18.26 7.61
CA PHE A 144 4.80 17.82 6.33
C PHE A 144 3.97 16.74 5.61
N ALA A 145 2.97 16.14 6.27
CA ALA A 145 2.02 15.22 5.65
C ALA A 145 0.59 15.44 6.19
N GLY A 146 -0.31 14.47 6.03
CA GLY A 146 -1.66 14.55 6.61
C GLY A 146 -1.64 14.58 8.13
N HIS A 147 -2.54 15.35 8.74
CA HIS A 147 -2.66 15.45 10.19
C HIS A 147 -2.90 14.06 10.81
N GLY A 148 -1.99 13.61 11.68
CA GLY A 148 -2.02 12.27 12.28
C GLY A 148 -1.38 11.16 11.43
N TRP A 149 -1.38 11.28 10.10
CA TRP A 149 -0.76 10.28 9.20
C TRP A 149 0.76 10.22 9.34
N GLU A 150 1.38 11.34 9.72
CA GLU A 150 2.80 11.42 10.07
C GLU A 150 3.17 10.42 11.16
N TRP A 151 2.37 10.39 12.24
CA TRP A 151 2.58 9.50 13.39
C TRP A 151 2.28 8.04 13.05
N ILE A 152 1.23 7.78 12.26
CA ILE A 152 0.90 6.43 11.78
C ILE A 152 2.04 5.88 10.92
N ASN A 153 2.55 6.67 9.97
CA ASN A 153 3.69 6.27 9.14
C ASN A 153 4.97 6.11 9.96
N ALA A 154 5.21 6.96 10.96
CA ALA A 154 6.33 6.80 11.88
C ALA A 154 6.24 5.48 12.68
N ALA A 155 5.05 5.11 13.14
CA ALA A 155 4.82 3.84 13.82
C ALA A 155 5.08 2.63 12.90
N PHE A 156 4.61 2.67 11.65
CA PHE A 156 4.91 1.64 10.66
C PHE A 156 6.40 1.59 10.30
N LEU A 157 7.08 2.73 10.22
CA LEU A 157 8.52 2.79 10.03
C LEU A 157 9.25 2.09 11.19
N LEU A 158 8.89 2.38 12.44
CA LEU A 158 9.47 1.71 13.61
C LEU A 158 9.20 0.20 13.60
N GLY A 159 7.98 -0.22 13.27
CA GLY A 159 7.65 -1.64 13.10
C GLY A 159 8.45 -2.31 11.98
N GLY A 160 8.65 -1.61 10.87
CA GLY A 160 9.46 -2.08 9.74
C GLY A 160 10.95 -2.21 10.08
N LEU A 161 11.51 -1.24 10.80
CA LEU A 161 12.88 -1.31 11.33
C LEU A 161 13.03 -2.49 12.30
N TRP A 162 12.01 -2.77 13.10
CA TRP A 162 12.00 -3.95 13.97
C TRP A 162 11.98 -5.26 13.18
N LEU A 163 11.18 -5.38 12.12
CA LEU A 163 11.20 -6.55 11.23
C LEU A 163 12.57 -6.76 10.57
N TRP A 164 13.23 -5.68 10.17
CA TRP A 164 14.58 -5.74 9.63
C TRP A 164 15.60 -6.19 10.68
N TYR A 165 15.53 -5.64 11.89
CA TYR A 165 16.38 -6.06 13.02
C TYR A 165 16.21 -7.55 13.35
N ARG A 166 14.96 -8.05 13.30
CA ARG A 166 14.62 -9.47 13.49
C ARG A 166 15.00 -10.35 12.29
N ARG A 167 15.56 -9.77 11.23
CA ARG A 167 15.92 -10.44 9.96
C ARG A 167 14.75 -11.16 9.30
N ALA A 168 13.53 -10.69 9.52
CA ALA A 168 12.33 -11.21 8.86
C ALA A 168 12.22 -10.70 7.42
N ILE A 169 12.73 -9.49 7.16
CA ILE A 169 12.72 -8.85 5.84
C ILE A 169 14.13 -8.44 5.40
N HIS A 170 14.31 -8.32 4.09
CA HIS A 170 15.52 -7.83 3.46
C HIS A 170 15.43 -6.31 3.25
N TRP A 171 16.48 -5.57 3.61
CA TRP A 171 16.51 -4.11 3.55
C TRP A 171 16.44 -3.55 2.11
N GLN A 172 16.82 -4.35 1.12
CA GLN A 172 16.94 -3.92 -0.27
C GLN A 172 15.62 -3.37 -0.81
N ILE A 173 14.49 -4.05 -0.54
CA ILE A 173 13.17 -3.64 -1.08
C ILE A 173 12.68 -2.34 -0.41
N PRO A 174 12.60 -2.22 0.93
CA PRO A 174 12.14 -0.99 1.56
C PRO A 174 13.02 0.22 1.22
N VAL A 175 14.35 0.04 1.25
CA VAL A 175 15.29 1.14 1.00
C VAL A 175 15.23 1.60 -0.45
N SER A 176 15.15 0.67 -1.42
CA SER A 176 15.07 1.07 -2.82
C SER A 176 13.71 1.70 -3.17
N MET A 177 12.62 1.22 -2.60
CA MET A 177 11.29 1.81 -2.77
C MET A 177 11.23 3.23 -2.22
N LEU A 178 11.62 3.43 -0.96
CA LEU A 178 11.59 4.76 -0.33
C LEU A 178 12.61 5.70 -0.98
N GLY A 179 13.80 5.20 -1.30
CA GLY A 179 14.84 5.98 -1.98
C GLY A 179 14.42 6.44 -3.37
N ALA A 180 13.83 5.56 -4.18
CA ALA A 180 13.35 5.92 -5.51
C ALA A 180 12.18 6.92 -5.43
N LEU A 181 11.23 6.70 -4.53
CA LEU A 181 10.13 7.63 -4.31
C LEU A 181 10.64 9.02 -3.87
N PHE A 182 11.60 9.07 -2.94
CA PHE A 182 12.23 10.30 -2.50
C PHE A 182 12.95 11.02 -3.63
N ILE A 183 13.77 10.31 -4.41
CA ILE A 183 14.55 10.91 -5.49
C ILE A 183 13.62 11.47 -6.57
N VAL A 184 12.63 10.69 -7.03
CA VAL A 184 11.73 11.15 -8.10
C VAL A 184 10.86 12.32 -7.62
N SER A 185 10.26 12.21 -6.43
CA SER A 185 9.47 13.32 -5.87
C SER A 185 10.32 14.58 -5.65
N LEU A 186 11.57 14.43 -5.21
CA LEU A 186 12.48 15.56 -5.06
C LEU A 186 12.73 16.24 -6.39
N LEU A 187 13.10 15.49 -7.44
CA LEU A 187 13.37 16.05 -8.77
C LEU A 187 12.21 16.87 -9.32
N PHE A 188 10.97 16.43 -9.12
CA PHE A 188 9.78 17.18 -9.54
C PHE A 188 9.49 18.37 -8.63
N TYR A 189 9.68 18.22 -7.32
CA TYR A 189 9.50 19.30 -6.35
C TYR A 189 10.48 20.48 -6.57
N ILE A 190 11.76 20.21 -6.86
CA ILE A 190 12.72 21.28 -7.20
C ILE A 190 12.48 21.89 -8.57
N ALA A 191 11.84 21.16 -9.50
CA ALA A 191 11.49 21.69 -10.81
C ALA A 191 10.28 22.64 -10.72
N ASP A 192 9.26 22.28 -9.94
CA ASP A 192 8.04 23.05 -9.74
C ASP A 192 7.38 22.71 -8.40
N ALA A 193 7.67 23.51 -7.37
CA ALA A 193 7.13 23.32 -6.03
C ALA A 193 5.66 23.73 -5.89
N ASP A 194 5.10 24.46 -6.86
CA ASP A 194 3.70 24.88 -6.83
C ASP A 194 2.79 23.76 -7.34
N SER A 195 3.29 22.94 -8.29
CA SER A 195 2.55 21.81 -8.88
C SER A 195 2.82 20.46 -8.25
N PHE A 196 3.96 20.26 -7.58
CA PHE A 196 4.35 18.98 -6.97
C PHE A 196 4.55 19.06 -5.46
N GLY A 197 4.10 18.01 -4.75
CA GLY A 197 4.23 17.92 -3.30
C GLY A 197 5.66 17.61 -2.86
N SER A 198 5.98 17.96 -1.62
CA SER A 198 7.32 17.72 -1.06
C SER A 198 7.65 16.22 -0.96
N PRO A 199 8.93 15.83 -0.98
CA PRO A 199 9.30 14.42 -0.82
C PRO A 199 8.85 13.80 0.50
N LEU A 200 8.85 14.60 1.58
CA LEU A 200 8.37 14.17 2.89
C LEU A 200 6.87 13.89 2.88
N PHE A 201 6.10 14.69 2.14
CA PHE A 201 4.68 14.44 1.93
C PHE A 201 4.45 13.08 1.27
N HIS A 202 5.21 12.73 0.22
CA HIS A 202 5.08 11.42 -0.42
C HIS A 202 5.52 10.26 0.49
N LEU A 203 6.55 10.45 1.32
CA LEU A 203 7.06 9.40 2.21
C LEU A 203 6.18 9.13 3.43
N PHE A 204 5.62 10.17 4.05
CA PHE A 204 4.89 10.07 5.33
C PHE A 204 3.37 10.21 5.18
N ASN A 205 2.85 10.09 3.96
CA ASN A 205 1.42 10.10 3.70
C ASN A 205 0.92 8.80 3.06
N GLY A 206 -0.36 8.51 3.29
CA GLY A 206 -1.02 7.28 2.88
C GLY A 206 -0.32 6.02 3.40
N ALA A 207 -0.29 4.99 2.55
CA ALA A 207 0.23 3.67 2.88
C ALA A 207 1.73 3.48 2.60
N THR A 208 2.52 4.55 2.43
CA THR A 208 3.93 4.40 1.97
C THR A 208 4.78 3.53 2.90
N MET A 209 4.76 3.77 4.22
CA MET A 209 5.57 2.98 5.16
C MET A 209 5.01 1.57 5.36
N LEU A 210 3.69 1.42 5.43
CA LEU A 210 3.03 0.10 5.45
C LEU A 210 3.42 -0.71 4.19
N GLY A 211 3.34 -0.06 3.04
CA GLY A 211 3.73 -0.55 1.72
C GLY A 211 5.16 -1.05 1.69
N ALA A 212 6.11 -0.20 2.06
CA ALA A 212 7.53 -0.49 1.97
C ALA A 212 7.97 -1.65 2.86
N PHE A 213 7.43 -1.76 4.08
CA PHE A 213 7.95 -2.70 5.09
C PHE A 213 7.10 -3.96 5.27
N PHE A 214 5.79 -3.92 5.02
CA PHE A 214 4.87 -5.03 5.32
C PHE A 214 4.21 -5.63 4.08
N ILE A 215 4.14 -4.91 2.96
CA ILE A 215 3.46 -5.36 1.74
C ILE A 215 4.47 -5.73 0.65
N ALA A 216 5.37 -4.81 0.30
CA ALA A 216 6.35 -4.99 -0.77
C ALA A 216 7.38 -6.08 -0.46
N THR A 217 7.59 -6.38 0.83
CA THR A 217 8.54 -7.38 1.35
C THR A 217 7.95 -8.79 1.44
N ASP A 218 6.80 -9.05 0.79
CA ASP A 218 6.19 -10.39 0.74
C ASP A 218 7.19 -11.43 0.18
N PRO A 219 7.58 -12.46 0.96
CA PRO A 219 8.60 -13.42 0.55
C PRO A 219 8.20 -14.30 -0.64
N VAL A 220 6.92 -14.36 -1.01
CA VAL A 220 6.46 -15.23 -2.10
C VAL A 220 6.39 -14.52 -3.44
N SER A 221 5.85 -13.30 -3.48
CA SER A 221 5.60 -12.58 -4.75
C SER A 221 6.73 -11.62 -5.14
N ALA A 222 7.57 -11.20 -4.21
CA ALA A 222 8.65 -10.25 -4.47
C ALA A 222 9.86 -10.90 -5.17
N ALA A 223 10.72 -10.07 -5.76
CA ALA A 223 11.97 -10.51 -6.36
C ALA A 223 12.89 -11.21 -5.35
N THR A 224 13.53 -12.29 -5.79
CA THR A 224 14.32 -13.20 -4.94
C THR A 224 15.80 -12.82 -4.91
N THR A 225 16.35 -12.27 -5.99
CA THR A 225 17.79 -11.97 -6.07
C THR A 225 18.15 -10.65 -5.36
N SER A 226 19.37 -10.53 -4.82
CA SER A 226 19.79 -9.32 -4.09
C SER A 226 19.74 -8.04 -4.94
N ARG A 227 20.11 -8.14 -6.23
CA ARG A 227 20.03 -7.02 -7.17
C ARG A 227 18.60 -6.83 -7.67
N GLY A 228 17.89 -7.92 -7.96
CA GLY A 228 16.49 -7.89 -8.37
C GLY A 228 15.60 -7.17 -7.36
N ARG A 229 15.80 -7.41 -6.06
CA ARG A 229 15.12 -6.70 -4.97
C ARG A 229 15.28 -5.18 -5.01
N LEU A 230 16.47 -4.69 -5.40
CA LEU A 230 16.70 -3.25 -5.54
C LEU A 230 15.88 -2.67 -6.70
N TYR A 231 15.92 -3.30 -7.88
CA TYR A 231 15.14 -2.86 -9.04
C TYR A 231 13.64 -3.00 -8.80
N TYR A 232 13.21 -4.07 -8.16
CA TYR A 232 11.83 -4.33 -7.77
C TYR A 232 11.30 -3.20 -6.87
N GLY A 233 11.98 -2.92 -5.75
CA GLY A 233 11.55 -1.83 -4.86
C GLY A 233 11.63 -0.46 -5.53
N ALA A 234 12.70 -0.16 -6.30
CA ALA A 234 12.81 1.10 -7.02
C ALA A 234 11.66 1.29 -8.03
N GLY A 235 11.27 0.23 -8.74
CA GLY A 235 10.12 0.23 -9.64
C GLY A 235 8.82 0.52 -8.91
N ILE A 236 8.61 -0.05 -7.71
CA ILE A 236 7.44 0.28 -6.88
C ILE A 236 7.45 1.77 -6.53
N GLY A 237 8.58 2.31 -6.03
CA GLY A 237 8.69 3.72 -5.63
C GLY A 237 8.39 4.68 -6.78
N ILE A 238 8.91 4.40 -7.97
CA ILE A 238 8.66 5.20 -9.19
C ILE A 238 7.18 5.12 -9.58
N LEU A 239 6.60 3.91 -9.62
CA LEU A 239 5.19 3.73 -9.97
C LEU A 239 4.26 4.40 -8.97
N VAL A 240 4.56 4.34 -7.68
CA VAL A 240 3.79 5.06 -6.64
C VAL A 240 3.76 6.55 -6.92
N PHE A 241 4.91 7.16 -7.24
CA PHE A 241 4.94 8.58 -7.60
C PHE A 241 4.09 8.87 -8.84
N ILE A 242 4.28 8.09 -9.91
CA ILE A 242 3.54 8.27 -11.16
C ILE A 242 2.03 8.19 -10.94
N ILE A 243 1.56 7.21 -10.17
CA ILE A 243 0.14 7.01 -9.90
C ILE A 243 -0.41 8.16 -9.03
N ARG A 244 0.30 8.58 -7.98
CA ARG A 244 -0.15 9.69 -7.14
C ARG A 244 -0.28 10.99 -7.94
N THR A 245 0.70 11.26 -8.80
CA THR A 245 0.78 12.51 -9.54
C THR A 245 -0.18 12.54 -10.74
N TRP A 246 -0.18 11.50 -11.58
CA TRP A 246 -0.94 11.49 -12.84
C TRP A 246 -2.01 10.40 -12.94
N GLY A 247 -1.99 9.42 -12.04
CA GLY A 247 -3.02 8.38 -11.99
C GLY A 247 -4.38 8.91 -11.51
N GLY A 248 -5.43 8.14 -11.76
CA GLY A 248 -6.79 8.43 -11.30
C GLY A 248 -7.06 8.07 -9.84
N PHE A 249 -6.13 7.35 -9.19
CA PHE A 249 -6.24 6.96 -7.78
C PHE A 249 -5.27 7.79 -6.93
N PRO A 250 -5.71 8.32 -5.78
CA PRO A 250 -4.82 9.10 -4.90
C PRO A 250 -3.79 8.25 -4.15
N GLU A 251 -4.05 6.95 -3.99
CA GLU A 251 -3.11 5.96 -3.46
C GLU A 251 -2.59 5.07 -4.61
N GLY A 252 -1.30 4.75 -4.61
CA GLY A 252 -0.64 4.01 -5.70
C GLY A 252 0.14 2.76 -5.26
N VAL A 253 0.34 2.52 -3.98
CA VAL A 253 1.17 1.41 -3.45
C VAL A 253 0.61 0.06 -3.87
N ALA A 254 -0.68 -0.19 -3.70
CA ALA A 254 -1.25 -1.50 -4.03
C ALA A 254 -1.09 -1.84 -5.51
N PHE A 255 -1.40 -0.89 -6.40
CA PHE A 255 -1.23 -1.04 -7.85
C PHE A 255 0.24 -1.22 -8.24
N ALA A 256 1.14 -0.40 -7.69
CA ALA A 256 2.57 -0.49 -7.96
C ALA A 256 3.15 -1.85 -7.54
N VAL A 257 2.76 -2.36 -6.36
CA VAL A 257 3.19 -3.69 -5.89
C VAL A 257 2.68 -4.79 -6.82
N LEU A 258 1.42 -4.76 -7.23
CA LEU A 258 0.89 -5.79 -8.15
C LEU A 258 1.58 -5.76 -9.52
N LEU A 259 1.81 -4.58 -10.08
CA LEU A 259 2.55 -4.43 -11.34
C LEU A 259 3.99 -4.94 -11.20
N MET A 260 4.65 -4.66 -10.09
CA MET A 260 6.02 -5.15 -9.87
C MET A 260 6.07 -6.63 -9.53
N ASN A 261 5.05 -7.21 -8.90
CA ASN A 261 4.92 -8.67 -8.75
C ASN A 261 4.83 -9.35 -10.13
N MET A 262 4.11 -8.76 -11.10
CA MET A 262 4.11 -9.26 -12.48
C MET A 262 5.51 -9.22 -13.11
N ALA A 263 6.29 -8.19 -12.81
CA ALA A 263 7.64 -8.01 -13.34
C ALA A 263 8.72 -8.80 -12.59
N ALA A 264 8.44 -9.27 -11.37
CA ALA A 264 9.44 -9.89 -10.48
C ALA A 264 10.16 -11.10 -11.12
N PRO A 265 9.47 -12.05 -11.81
CA PRO A 265 10.15 -13.17 -12.46
C PRO A 265 11.13 -12.73 -13.55
N THR A 266 10.76 -11.71 -14.34
CA THR A 266 11.61 -11.14 -15.39
C THR A 266 12.82 -10.42 -14.79
N ILE A 267 12.61 -9.68 -13.70
CA ILE A 267 13.69 -9.00 -12.98
C ILE A 267 14.69 -10.02 -12.44
N ASP A 268 14.21 -11.11 -11.82
CA ASP A 268 15.07 -12.17 -11.29
C ASP A 268 15.84 -12.89 -12.40
N TYR A 269 15.21 -13.15 -13.55
CA TYR A 269 15.87 -13.70 -14.73
C TYR A 269 17.00 -12.80 -15.25
N LEU A 270 16.80 -11.48 -15.25
CA LEU A 270 17.80 -10.51 -15.69
C LEU A 270 18.88 -10.21 -14.63
N THR A 271 18.68 -10.63 -13.38
CA THR A 271 19.59 -10.32 -12.28
C THR A 271 20.09 -11.56 -11.54
N PRO A 272 20.65 -12.56 -12.25
CA PRO A 272 21.08 -13.80 -11.63
C PRO A 272 22.16 -13.52 -10.56
N SER A 273 22.04 -14.22 -9.43
CA SER A 273 23.06 -14.18 -8.39
C SER A 273 24.33 -14.85 -8.90
N ARG A 274 25.50 -14.22 -8.72
CA ARG A 274 26.79 -14.85 -9.03
C ARG A 274 26.96 -16.08 -8.14
N VAL A 275 27.09 -17.26 -8.73
CA VAL A 275 27.41 -18.49 -8.00
C VAL A 275 28.86 -18.39 -7.52
N PHE A 276 29.06 -18.59 -6.22
CA PHE A 276 30.39 -18.54 -5.60
C PHE A 276 31.25 -19.71 -6.15
N GLY A 277 32.46 -19.41 -6.65
CA GLY A 277 33.43 -20.43 -7.07
C GLY A 277 33.63 -20.64 -8.57
N HIS A 278 32.92 -19.93 -9.46
CA HIS A 278 33.30 -19.87 -10.88
C HIS A 278 34.16 -18.63 -11.15
N LYS A 279 35.43 -18.85 -11.50
CA LYS A 279 36.22 -17.82 -12.19
C LYS A 279 35.54 -17.56 -13.53
N GLN A 280 35.42 -16.29 -13.85
CA GLN A 280 34.94 -15.81 -15.13
C GLN A 280 35.67 -16.61 -16.22
N ALA A 281 34.94 -17.43 -16.97
CA ALA A 281 35.40 -17.70 -18.33
C ALA A 281 35.44 -16.32 -18.95
N GLU A 282 36.65 -15.83 -19.24
CA GLU A 282 36.82 -14.78 -20.24
C GLU A 282 35.86 -15.15 -21.38
N GLN A 283 35.02 -14.19 -21.75
CA GLN A 283 34.37 -14.25 -23.04
C GLN A 283 35.49 -14.09 -24.07
N ASP A 284 36.24 -15.17 -24.24
CA ASP A 284 37.03 -15.42 -25.41
C ASP A 284 36.05 -15.73 -26.54
N GLU A 285 36.30 -15.01 -27.62
CA GLU A 285 35.93 -15.32 -29.00
C GLU A 285 34.58 -14.78 -29.54
N ALA A 286 34.77 -13.64 -30.25
CA ALA A 286 34.44 -13.39 -31.66
C ALA A 286 33.06 -12.80 -32.00
#